data_AF-A0A820W1N8-F1
#
_entry.id   AF-A0A820W1N8-F1
#
_cell.length_a   1.000
_cell.length_b   1.000
_cell.length_c   1.000
_cell.angle_alpha   90.00
_cell.angle_beta   90.00
_cell.angle_gamma   90.00
#
_symmetry.space_group_name_H-M   'P 1'
#
loop_
_entity.id
_entity.type
_entity.pdbx_description
1 polymer ?
#
loop_
_entity_poly.entity_id
_entity_poly.type
_entity_poly.pdbx_seq_one_letter_code
_entity_poly.pdbx_strand_id
1 'polypeptide(L)'
;FLNRHDMDLICRAHQVVEDGYEFFAKRQLVTLFSAPNYCGEFDNAGGMMSVDETLMCSFQILKPSEKKAKYQYGGIGSGRPLTPPRAPAALPQTQPKVNKK
;
A
#
# COMPACT_ATOMS: atom_id res chain seq x y z
N PHE A 1 -16.49 -18.34 8.01
CA PHE A 1 -17.07 -17.00 7.90
C PHE A 1 -18.05 -16.95 6.73
N LEU A 2 -17.58 -17.11 5.50
CA LEU A 2 -18.41 -17.16 4.28
C LEU A 2 -19.65 -18.08 4.41
N ASN A 3 -19.47 -19.37 4.68
CA ASN A 3 -20.61 -20.30 4.84
C ASN A 3 -21.58 -19.94 5.98
N ARG A 4 -21.10 -19.26 7.03
CA ARG A 4 -21.95 -18.86 8.16
C ARG A 4 -22.84 -17.68 7.80
N HIS A 5 -22.37 -16.82 6.90
CA HIS A 5 -23.00 -15.56 6.55
C HIS A 5 -23.53 -15.55 5.11
N ASP A 6 -23.57 -16.71 4.46
CA ASP A 6 -24.06 -16.88 3.08
C ASP A 6 -23.42 -15.88 2.09
N MET A 7 -22.08 -15.84 2.10
CA MET A 7 -21.29 -14.98 1.20
C MET A 7 -20.32 -15.82 0.37
N ASP A 8 -20.00 -15.33 -0.82
CA ASP A 8 -19.11 -16.04 -1.78
C ASP A 8 -17.65 -15.58 -1.73
N LEU A 9 -17.42 -14.28 -1.46
CA LEU A 9 -16.10 -13.66 -1.59
C LEU A 9 -15.88 -12.60 -0.50
N ILE A 10 -14.70 -12.64 0.14
CA ILE A 10 -14.20 -11.53 0.96
C ILE A 10 -13.34 -10.64 0.07
N CYS A 11 -13.77 -9.39 -0.12
CA CYS A 11 -12.93 -8.35 -0.72
C CYS A 11 -12.27 -7.51 0.38
N ARG A 12 -10.94 -7.40 0.36
CA ARG A 12 -10.17 -6.58 1.30
C ARG A 12 -9.05 -5.83 0.61
N ALA A 13 -8.45 -4.86 1.29
CA ALA A 13 -7.22 -4.19 0.88
C ALA A 13 -6.14 -4.38 1.96
N HIS A 14 -5.35 -3.33 2.23
CA HIS A 14 -4.37 -3.18 3.33
C HIS A 14 -2.98 -3.78 3.09
N GLN A 15 -2.85 -4.86 2.33
CA GLN A 15 -1.56 -5.48 2.02
C GLN A 15 -1.16 -5.16 0.57
N VAL A 16 0.08 -4.69 0.36
CA VAL A 16 0.68 -4.56 -0.98
C VAL A 16 0.80 -5.94 -1.60
N VAL A 17 0.35 -6.07 -2.85
CA VAL A 17 0.44 -7.29 -3.67
C VAL A 17 0.98 -6.92 -5.04
N GLU A 18 1.77 -7.80 -5.65
CA GLU A 18 2.58 -7.51 -6.85
C GLU A 18 1.74 -7.03 -8.03
N ASP A 19 0.65 -7.72 -8.37
CA ASP A 19 -0.21 -7.39 -9.51
C ASP A 19 -1.36 -6.41 -9.17
N GLY A 20 -1.37 -5.85 -7.96
CA GLY A 20 -2.46 -4.99 -7.49
C GLY A 20 -3.74 -5.74 -7.10
N TYR A 21 -3.80 -7.06 -7.34
CA TYR A 21 -4.78 -7.96 -6.74
C TYR A 21 -4.18 -9.34 -6.50
N GLU A 22 -4.66 -10.07 -5.49
CA GLU A 22 -4.25 -11.46 -5.25
C GLU A 22 -5.38 -12.26 -4.60
N PHE A 23 -5.58 -13.49 -5.09
CA PHE A 23 -6.57 -14.41 -4.54
C PHE A 23 -5.95 -15.36 -3.52
N PHE A 24 -6.66 -15.56 -2.41
CA PHE A 24 -6.33 -16.49 -1.35
C PHE A 24 -7.49 -17.45 -1.08
N ALA A 25 -7.23 -18.48 -0.27
CA ALA A 25 -8.24 -19.44 0.20
C ALA A 25 -9.12 -19.98 -0.94
N LYS A 26 -8.50 -20.52 -2.00
CA LYS A 26 -9.22 -21.04 -3.19
C LYS A 26 -10.13 -19.99 -3.84
N ARG A 27 -9.64 -18.76 -3.96
CA ARG A 27 -10.33 -17.60 -4.55
C ARG A 27 -11.53 -17.09 -3.76
N GLN A 28 -11.68 -17.50 -2.50
CA GLN A 28 -12.71 -17.01 -1.59
C GLN A 28 -12.34 -15.73 -0.85
N LEU A 29 -11.09 -15.28 -0.98
CA LEU A 29 -10.63 -13.99 -0.49
C LEU A 29 -9.82 -13.32 -1.59
N VAL A 30 -10.09 -12.05 -1.85
CA VAL A 30 -9.29 -11.20 -2.73
C VAL A 30 -8.72 -10.03 -1.95
N THR A 31 -7.43 -9.80 -2.09
CA THR A 31 -6.76 -8.57 -1.65
C THR A 31 -6.60 -7.66 -2.85
N LEU A 32 -7.01 -6.40 -2.74
CA LEU A 32 -6.85 -5.35 -3.73
C LEU A 32 -5.90 -4.27 -3.23
N PHE A 33 -5.02 -3.81 -4.10
CA PHE A 33 -4.11 -2.72 -3.82
C PHE A 33 -4.07 -1.78 -5.01
N SER A 34 -4.51 -0.53 -4.83
CA SER A 34 -4.75 0.39 -5.95
C SER A 34 -3.64 1.41 -6.21
N ALA A 35 -2.62 1.48 -5.35
CA ALA A 35 -1.51 2.42 -5.50
C ALA A 35 -0.33 1.72 -6.22
N PRO A 36 -0.11 1.96 -7.53
CA PRO A 36 1.06 1.43 -8.22
C PRO A 36 2.34 2.08 -7.69
N ASN A 37 3.43 1.34 -7.67
CA ASN A 37 4.71 1.76 -7.12
C ASN A 37 4.58 2.33 -5.70
N TYR A 38 4.01 1.54 -4.79
CA TYR A 38 3.70 2.00 -3.44
C TYR A 38 4.96 2.54 -2.76
N CYS A 39 4.85 3.74 -2.17
CA CYS A 39 5.95 4.47 -1.54
C CYS A 39 7.21 4.71 -2.40
N GLY A 40 7.21 4.36 -3.69
CA GLY A 40 8.43 4.40 -4.52
C GLY A 40 9.41 3.26 -4.23
N GLU A 41 9.04 2.30 -3.37
CA GLU A 41 9.90 1.20 -2.91
C GLU A 41 9.52 -0.15 -3.52
N PHE A 42 8.25 -0.30 -3.93
CA PHE A 42 7.72 -1.51 -4.52
C PHE A 42 7.50 -1.31 -6.01
N ASP A 43 7.67 -2.34 -6.83
CA ASP A 43 7.36 -2.34 -8.27
C ASP A 43 5.92 -2.83 -8.56
N ASN A 44 5.07 -2.85 -7.52
CA ASN A 44 3.72 -3.37 -7.61
C ASN A 44 2.82 -2.56 -8.57
N ALA A 45 1.92 -3.25 -9.27
CA ALA A 45 0.81 -2.62 -9.97
C ALA A 45 -0.30 -2.19 -9.00
N GLY A 46 -1.14 -1.27 -9.47
CA GLY A 46 -2.43 -0.98 -8.87
C GLY A 46 -3.51 -1.85 -9.49
N GLY A 47 -4.50 -2.29 -8.71
CA GLY A 47 -5.66 -3.05 -9.17
C GLY A 47 -6.96 -2.35 -8.82
N MET A 48 -7.94 -2.44 -9.72
CA MET A 48 -9.33 -2.09 -9.50
C MET A 48 -10.20 -3.29 -9.84
N MET A 49 -11.15 -3.65 -8.96
CA MET A 49 -12.12 -4.70 -9.23
C MET A 49 -13.47 -4.09 -9.62
N SER A 50 -14.01 -4.52 -10.74
CA SER A 50 -15.37 -4.21 -11.19
C SER A 50 -16.25 -5.43 -10.99
N VAL A 51 -17.43 -5.23 -10.41
CA VAL A 51 -18.43 -6.27 -10.17
C VAL A 51 -19.69 -5.88 -10.92
N ASP A 52 -20.18 -6.77 -11.78
CA ASP A 52 -21.40 -6.53 -12.56
C ASP A 52 -22.68 -7.08 -11.88
N GLU A 53 -23.82 -6.93 -12.54
CA GLU A 53 -25.12 -7.39 -12.05
C GLU A 53 -25.21 -8.92 -11.88
N THR A 54 -24.36 -9.67 -12.57
CA THR A 54 -24.23 -11.14 -12.44
C THR A 54 -23.22 -11.55 -11.37
N LEU A 55 -22.68 -10.59 -10.62
CA LEU A 55 -21.61 -10.76 -9.64
C LEU A 55 -20.28 -11.22 -10.26
N MET A 56 -20.10 -11.06 -11.57
CA MET A 56 -18.85 -11.37 -12.23
C MET A 56 -17.80 -10.32 -11.83
N CYS A 57 -16.72 -10.79 -11.20
CA CYS A 57 -15.60 -9.95 -10.80
C CYS A 57 -14.56 -9.89 -11.92
N SER A 58 -14.28 -8.67 -12.41
CA SER A 58 -13.22 -8.38 -13.38
C SER A 58 -12.21 -7.40 -12.81
N PHE A 59 -10.97 -7.44 -13.30
CA PHE A 59 -9.86 -6.65 -12.76
C PHE A 59 -9.25 -5.75 -13.84
N GLN A 60 -9.00 -4.50 -13.47
CA GLN A 60 -8.27 -3.52 -14.27
C GLN A 60 -6.93 -3.24 -13.58
N ILE A 61 -5.83 -3.43 -14.30
CA ILE A 61 -4.47 -3.33 -13.77
C ILE A 61 -3.82 -2.03 -14.25
N LEU A 62 -3.37 -1.24 -13.28
CA LEU A 62 -2.66 0.02 -13.42
C LEU A 62 -1.17 -0.26 -13.20
N LYS A 63 -0.42 -0.46 -14.28
CA LYS A 63 1.04 -0.62 -14.15
C LYS A 63 1.68 0.69 -13.65
N PRO A 64 2.78 0.61 -12.88
CA PRO A 64 3.59 1.78 -12.55
C PRO A 64 3.92 2.56 -13.81
N SER A 65 3.68 3.87 -13.82
CA SER A 65 4.10 4.70 -14.94
C SER A 65 5.61 4.87 -14.89
N GLU A 66 6.31 4.60 -16.00
CA GLU A 66 7.70 5.03 -16.22
C GLU A 66 7.75 6.56 -16.36
N LYS A 67 7.53 7.31 -15.29
CA LYS A 67 7.77 8.76 -15.35
C LYS A 67 9.25 9.00 -15.11
N LYS A 68 9.98 9.35 -16.19
CA LYS A 68 11.10 10.32 -16.05
C LYS A 68 10.57 11.44 -15.16
N ALA A 69 11.24 11.68 -14.04
CA ALA A 69 10.88 12.70 -13.07
C ALA A 69 10.63 14.07 -13.74
N LYS A 70 9.38 14.32 -14.14
CA LYS A 70 8.88 15.64 -14.54
C LYS A 70 7.79 16.07 -13.56
N TYR A 71 8.07 15.89 -12.28
CA TYR A 71 7.82 16.97 -11.35
C TYR A 71 9.18 17.62 -11.14
N GLN A 72 9.57 18.52 -12.04
CA GLN A 72 10.49 19.57 -11.64
C GLN A 72 9.77 20.26 -10.47
N TYR A 73 10.30 20.10 -9.26
CA TYR A 73 10.12 21.12 -8.24
C TYR A 73 10.79 22.37 -8.81
N GLY A 74 10.05 23.08 -9.66
CA GLY A 74 10.45 24.37 -10.18
C GLY A 74 10.56 25.27 -8.96
N GLY A 75 11.79 25.62 -8.60
CA GLY A 75 12.01 26.70 -7.66
C GLY A 75 11.23 27.92 -8.13
N ILE A 76 10.39 28.45 -7.25
CA ILE A 76 10.15 29.87 -6.95
C ILE A 76 9.12 29.89 -5.82
N GLY A 77 9.48 30.56 -4.73
CA GLY A 77 8.72 30.57 -3.49
C GLY A 77 7.38 31.31 -3.58
N SER A 78 6.50 30.95 -2.65
CA SER A 78 5.62 31.81 -1.83
C SER A 78 4.37 31.02 -1.42
N GLY A 79 4.21 30.76 -0.12
CA GLY A 79 2.87 30.58 0.46
C GLY A 79 2.43 29.21 0.97
N ARG A 80 3.27 28.17 1.05
CA ARG A 80 2.90 26.94 1.80
C ARG A 80 3.64 26.88 3.13
N PRO A 81 2.95 26.77 4.29
CA PRO A 81 3.61 26.57 5.56
C PRO A 81 4.36 25.23 5.55
N LEU A 82 5.67 25.28 5.75
CA LEU A 82 6.51 24.11 5.94
C LEU A 82 6.03 23.38 7.19
N THR A 83 5.82 22.07 7.10
CA THR A 83 5.68 21.24 8.30
C THR A 83 6.94 21.42 9.16
N PRO A 84 6.82 21.52 10.49
CA PRO A 84 7.98 21.68 11.36
C PRO A 84 8.99 20.55 11.14
N PRO A 85 10.30 20.84 11.06
CA PRO A 85 11.31 19.80 10.93
C PRO A 85 11.26 18.88 12.15
N ARG A 86 11.19 17.57 11.89
CA ARG A 86 11.28 16.53 12.91
C ARG A 86 12.66 16.64 13.58
N ALA A 87 12.70 16.96 14.88
CA ALA A 87 13.94 16.92 15.66
C ALA A 87 14.59 15.52 15.55
N PRO A 88 15.93 15.41 15.47
CA PRO A 88 16.58 14.11 15.45
C PRO A 88 16.27 13.38 16.76
N ALA A 89 15.77 12.15 16.65
CA ALA A 89 15.56 11.28 17.79
C ALA A 89 16.91 11.07 18.49
N ALA A 90 17.00 11.46 19.76
CA ALA A 90 18.15 11.16 20.60
C ALA A 90 18.32 9.63 20.68
N LEU A 91 19.51 9.13 20.34
CA LEU A 91 19.90 7.75 20.57
C LEU A 91 19.75 7.43 22.07
N PRO A 92 19.07 6.34 22.47
CA PRO A 92 19.07 5.91 23.85
C PRO A 92 20.49 5.49 24.26
N GLN A 93 20.96 6.09 25.35
CA GLN A 93 22.25 5.80 25.97
C GLN A 93 22.37 4.32 26.34
N THR A 94 23.59 3.81 26.25
CA THR A 94 24.04 2.47 26.61
C THR A 94 23.50 2.01 27.98
N GLN A 95 22.93 0.80 28.02
CA GLN A 95 22.55 0.12 29.27
C GLN A 95 23.78 -0.12 30.17
N PRO A 96 23.70 0.06 31.50
CA PRO A 96 24.76 -0.36 32.41
C PRO A 96 24.78 -1.89 32.56
N LYS A 97 25.98 -2.47 32.44
CA LYS A 97 26.26 -3.90 32.67
C LYS A 97 25.87 -4.28 34.11
N VAL A 98 24.94 -5.23 34.25
CA VAL A 98 24.67 -5.91 35.52
C VAL A 98 25.83 -6.86 35.82
N ASN A 99 26.52 -6.61 36.94
CA ASN A 99 27.53 -7.52 37.49
C ASN A 99 26.85 -8.81 37.99
N LYS A 100 27.28 -9.95 37.45
CA LYS A 100 27.04 -11.27 38.05
C LYS A 100 27.88 -11.41 39.33
N LYS A 101 27.21 -11.69 40.44
CA LYS A 101 27.73 -12.50 41.54
C LYS A 101 26.72 -13.60 41.79
#